data_AF-A0A7S0J9V0-F1
#
_entry.id   AF-A0A7S0J9V0-F1
#
_cell.length_a   1.000
_cell.length_b   1.000
_cell.length_c   1.000
_cell.angle_alpha   90.00
_cell.angle_beta   90.00
_cell.angle_gamma   90.00
#
_symmetry.space_group_name_H-M   'P 1'
#
loop_
_entity.id
_entity.type
_entity.pdbx_description
1 polymer ?
#
loop_
_entity_poly.entity_id
_entity_poly.type
_entity_poly.pdbx_seq_one_letter_code
_entity_poly.pdbx_strand_id
1 'polypeptide(L)'
;DFFFQLTFFAGWLALDVLREESKRIDVLSCFKASHADEQPACCCLPGCGSCGRAVAAPPGGRLRSVIDRFYLPLLRPDWAKWLVLVFFVAYASFSAWAASNLEQNFKYRWFVPDDARLQDTFDIEDRYFSGRGPPVWIVTESSAVWDYAPTAHQEQYA
;
A
#
# COMPACT_ATOMS: atom_id res chain seq x y z
N ASP A 1 -5.69 13.52 -11.54
CA ASP A 1 -4.24 13.35 -11.42
C ASP A 1 -3.56 13.34 -12.79
N PHE A 2 -3.76 12.31 -13.62
CA PHE A 2 -3.13 12.17 -14.96
C PHE A 2 -3.21 13.42 -15.87
N PHE A 3 -4.40 14.01 -16.07
CA PHE A 3 -4.53 15.22 -16.90
C PHE A 3 -3.76 16.42 -16.35
N PHE A 4 -3.68 16.57 -15.02
CA PHE A 4 -2.89 17.62 -14.39
C PHE A 4 -1.39 17.34 -14.47
N GLN A 5 -0.96 16.07 -14.44
CA GLN A 5 0.44 15.71 -14.68
C GLN A 5 0.88 16.03 -16.13
N LEU A 6 0.00 15.79 -17.11
CA LEU A 6 0.31 16.09 -18.52
C LEU A 6 0.27 17.57 -18.87
N THR A 7 -0.64 18.34 -18.28
CA THR A 7 -0.86 19.74 -18.65
C THR A 7 -0.18 20.70 -17.66
N PHE A 8 -0.61 20.66 -16.40
CA PHE A 8 -0.15 21.57 -15.36
C PHE A 8 1.30 21.29 -14.96
N PHE A 9 1.65 20.04 -14.64
CA PHE A 9 3.02 19.69 -14.23
C PHE A 9 4.01 19.81 -15.39
N ALA A 10 3.69 19.30 -16.58
CA ALA A 10 4.59 19.46 -17.74
C ALA A 10 4.79 20.93 -18.11
N GLY A 11 3.73 21.75 -18.04
CA GLY A 11 3.82 23.19 -18.24
C GLY A 11 4.72 23.87 -17.18
N TRP A 12 4.60 23.48 -15.91
CA TRP A 12 5.45 23.99 -14.84
C TRP A 12 6.91 23.52 -14.99
N LEU A 13 7.14 22.27 -15.41
CA LEU A 13 8.47 21.74 -15.70
C LEU A 13 9.13 22.49 -16.86
N ALA A 14 8.37 22.86 -17.90
CA ALA A 14 8.88 23.70 -18.98
C ALA A 14 9.31 25.09 -18.48
N LEU A 15 8.53 25.70 -17.57
CA LEU A 15 8.92 26.96 -16.92
C LEU A 15 10.17 26.79 -16.04
N ASP A 16 10.32 25.64 -15.37
CA ASP A 16 11.47 25.35 -14.52
C ASP A 16 12.75 25.18 -15.34
N VAL A 17 12.70 24.48 -16.48
CA VAL A 17 13.82 24.37 -17.42
C VAL A 17 14.26 25.75 -17.92
N LEU A 18 13.31 26.61 -18.32
CA LEU A 18 13.62 27.97 -18.74
C LEU A 18 14.27 28.81 -17.62
N ARG A 19 13.85 28.57 -16.37
CA ARG A 19 14.45 29.21 -15.19
C ARG A 19 15.88 28.72 -14.96
N GLU A 20 16.14 27.42 -15.05
CA GLU A 20 17.47 26.80 -14.94
C GLU A 20 18.42 27.32 -16.03
N GLU A 21 17.97 27.36 -17.29
CA GLU A 21 18.73 27.93 -18.42
C GLU A 21 19.10 29.39 -18.18
N SER A 22 18.21 30.16 -17.54
CA SER A 22 18.45 31.56 -17.18
C SER A 22 19.32 31.76 -15.93
N LYS A 23 19.83 30.67 -15.32
CA LYS A 23 20.69 30.63 -14.12
C LYS A 23 20.08 31.34 -12.91
N ARG A 24 18.76 31.29 -12.76
CA ARG A 24 18.02 31.86 -11.61
C ARG A 24 17.87 30.80 -10.52
N ILE A 25 17.96 31.22 -9.26
CA ILE A 25 17.81 30.32 -8.09
C ILE A 25 16.34 29.87 -7.96
N ASP A 26 16.11 28.61 -7.55
CA ASP A 26 14.78 27.96 -7.50
C ASP A 26 13.71 28.78 -6.77
N VAL A 27 13.89 28.98 -5.47
CA VAL A 27 12.90 29.62 -4.62
C VAL A 27 12.92 31.15 -4.77
N LEU A 28 14.06 31.71 -5.18
CA LEU A 28 14.29 33.15 -5.26
C LEU A 28 14.67 33.55 -6.70
N SER A 29 13.70 33.43 -7.60
CA SER A 29 13.86 33.63 -9.04
C SER A 29 14.29 35.05 -9.46
N CYS A 30 14.29 36.02 -8.54
CA CYS A 30 14.81 37.37 -8.76
C CYS A 30 16.34 37.44 -8.73
N PHE A 31 17.02 36.45 -8.13
CA PHE A 31 18.47 36.41 -8.03
C PHE A 31 19.05 35.42 -9.04
N LYS A 32 20.04 35.88 -9.80
CA LYS A 32 20.85 35.01 -10.65
C LYS A 32 22.02 34.48 -9.84
N ALA A 33 22.34 33.20 -10.00
CA ALA A 33 23.54 32.63 -9.41
C ALA A 33 24.77 33.33 -10.03
N SER A 34 25.59 33.96 -9.19
CA SER A 34 26.87 34.51 -9.60
C SER A 34 27.87 33.36 -9.72
N HIS A 35 28.63 33.35 -10.81
CA HIS A 35 29.61 32.35 -11.25
C HIS A 35 29.08 31.21 -12.12
N ALA A 36 29.28 31.43 -13.41
CA ALA A 36 29.70 30.41 -14.34
C ALA A 36 31.08 29.89 -13.92
N ASP A 37 31.15 28.64 -13.49
CA ASP A 37 32.26 27.77 -13.84
C ASP A 37 31.76 26.33 -13.78
N GLU A 38 32.25 25.49 -14.69
CA GLU A 38 31.75 24.15 -15.03
C GLU A 38 31.98 23.08 -13.92
N GLN A 39 31.85 23.44 -12.65
CA GLN A 39 32.07 22.54 -11.52
C GLN A 39 30.77 22.05 -10.89
N PRO A 40 30.64 20.74 -10.59
CA PRO A 40 29.35 20.18 -10.19
C PRO A 40 29.01 20.55 -8.75
N ALA A 41 27.90 21.26 -8.60
CA ALA A 41 27.07 21.37 -7.41
C ALA A 41 27.82 21.67 -6.09
N CYS A 42 28.11 22.94 -5.87
CA CYS A 42 28.17 23.47 -4.50
C CYS A 42 26.76 23.95 -4.11
N CYS A 43 26.29 23.55 -2.93
CA CYS A 43 24.96 23.86 -2.38
C CYS A 43 24.57 25.33 -2.61
N CYS A 44 23.41 25.54 -3.22
CA CYS A 44 22.81 26.84 -3.56
C CYS A 44 22.34 27.63 -2.32
N LEU A 45 23.15 27.72 -1.26
CA LEU A 45 22.93 28.66 -0.16
C LEU A 45 23.93 29.81 -0.23
N PRO A 46 23.48 31.07 -0.12
CA PRO A 46 24.39 32.20 0.03
C PRO A 46 25.11 32.03 1.38
N GLY A 47 26.44 31.85 1.36
CA GLY A 47 27.27 31.78 2.57
C GLY A 47 28.04 30.47 2.80
N CYS A 48 27.99 29.49 1.89
CA CYS A 48 28.77 28.25 2.06
C CYS A 48 30.25 28.45 1.67
N GLY A 49 31.05 29.03 2.56
CA GLY A 49 32.48 29.28 2.37
C GLY A 49 33.41 28.07 2.60
N SER A 50 32.91 26.82 2.68
CA SER A 50 33.77 25.66 3.03
C SER A 50 33.67 24.44 2.11
N CYS A 51 32.94 24.52 0.99
CA CYS A 51 32.90 23.41 0.03
C CYS A 51 34.16 23.38 -0.85
N GLY A 52 35.32 23.12 -0.26
CA GLY A 52 36.59 22.86 -0.95
C GLY A 52 36.66 21.49 -1.67
N ARG A 53 35.52 20.83 -1.85
CA ARG A 53 35.44 19.55 -2.57
C ARG A 53 34.07 19.41 -3.21
N ALA A 54 33.88 20.08 -4.35
CA ALA A 54 32.81 19.77 -5.28
C ALA A 54 32.96 18.29 -5.68
N VAL A 55 32.20 17.41 -5.03
CA VAL A 55 32.10 16.02 -5.44
C VAL A 55 31.38 16.05 -6.77
N ALA A 56 32.14 15.89 -7.85
CA ALA A 56 31.59 15.84 -9.19
C ALA A 56 30.48 14.80 -9.22
N ALA A 57 29.23 15.24 -9.34
CA ALA A 57 28.09 14.34 -9.42
C ALA A 57 28.32 13.42 -10.63
N PRO A 58 28.25 12.09 -10.46
CA PRO A 58 28.40 11.16 -11.58
C PRO A 58 27.42 11.52 -12.70
N PRO A 59 27.80 11.40 -13.98
CA PRO A 59 26.90 11.68 -15.10
C PRO A 59 25.64 10.80 -14.96
N GLY A 60 24.51 11.41 -14.62
CA GLY A 60 23.23 10.73 -14.36
C GLY A 60 22.81 10.57 -12.90
N GLY A 61 23.55 11.14 -11.94
CA GLY A 61 23.18 11.15 -10.52
C GLY A 61 23.60 9.89 -9.75
N ARG A 62 23.60 10.00 -8.42
CA ARG A 62 24.10 8.92 -7.54
C ARG A 62 23.26 7.64 -7.62
N LEU A 63 21.94 7.77 -7.73
CA LEU A 63 21.04 6.61 -7.83
C LEU A 63 21.30 5.80 -9.10
N ARG A 64 21.43 6.48 -10.25
CA ARG A 64 21.76 5.81 -11.52
C ARG A 64 23.10 5.10 -11.44
N SER A 65 24.10 5.73 -10.83
CA SER A 65 25.40 5.08 -10.62
C SER A 65 25.32 3.82 -9.76
N VAL A 66 24.47 3.79 -8.73
CA VAL A 66 24.23 2.59 -7.90
C VAL A 66 23.53 1.51 -8.71
N ILE A 67 22.51 1.87 -9.50
CA ILE A 67 21.79 0.93 -10.35
C ILE A 67 22.76 0.31 -11.36
N ASP A 68 23.53 1.14 -12.07
CA ASP A 68 24.40 0.70 -13.14
C ASP A 68 25.58 -0.14 -12.62
N ARG A 69 26.14 0.22 -11.45
CA ARG A 69 27.34 -0.42 -10.90
C ARG A 69 27.05 -1.64 -10.04
N PHE A 70 25.90 -1.71 -9.39
CA PHE A 70 25.59 -2.79 -8.43
C PHE A 70 24.37 -3.61 -8.85
N TYR A 71 23.24 -2.96 -9.15
CA TYR A 71 21.99 -3.67 -9.46
C TYR A 71 22.05 -4.41 -10.80
N LEU A 72 22.49 -3.74 -11.87
CA LEU A 72 22.61 -4.34 -13.20
C LEU A 72 23.54 -5.57 -13.23
N PRO A 73 24.79 -5.52 -12.72
CA PRO A 73 25.67 -6.69 -12.77
C PRO A 73 25.19 -7.83 -11.89
N LEU A 74 24.46 -7.57 -10.80
CA LEU A 74 23.87 -8.61 -9.96
C LEU A 74 22.73 -9.36 -10.67
N LEU A 75 21.88 -8.66 -11.42
CA LEU A 75 20.69 -9.23 -12.04
C LEU A 75 20.89 -9.73 -13.48
N ARG A 76 21.99 -9.33 -14.14
CA ARG A 76 22.31 -9.68 -15.54
C ARG A 76 22.61 -11.17 -15.80
N PRO A 77 23.38 -11.90 -14.98
CA PRO A 77 23.79 -13.26 -15.33
C PRO A 77 22.59 -14.21 -15.30
N ASP A 78 22.61 -15.23 -16.16
CA ASP A 78 21.44 -16.10 -16.36
C ASP A 78 21.07 -16.91 -15.12
N TRP A 79 22.04 -17.24 -14.25
CA TRP A 79 21.78 -17.91 -12.97
C TRP A 79 20.92 -17.05 -12.03
N ALA A 80 21.13 -15.72 -12.01
CA ALA A 80 20.38 -14.81 -11.15
C ALA A 80 18.93 -14.69 -11.64
N LYS A 81 18.70 -14.71 -12.96
CA LYS A 81 17.35 -14.71 -13.56
C LYS A 81 16.57 -15.95 -13.14
N TRP A 82 17.20 -17.13 -13.23
CA TRP A 82 16.57 -18.38 -12.81
C TRP A 82 16.27 -18.39 -11.31
N LEU A 83 17.19 -17.89 -10.47
CA LEU A 83 16.96 -17.75 -9.03
C LEU A 83 15.73 -16.88 -8.75
N VAL A 84 15.66 -15.68 -9.35
CA VAL A 84 14.55 -14.75 -9.16
C VAL A 84 13.23 -15.38 -9.60
N LEU A 85 13.21 -16.06 -10.75
CA LEU A 85 12.02 -16.71 -11.26
C LEU A 85 11.54 -17.84 -10.33
N VAL A 86 12.45 -18.69 -9.87
CA VAL A 86 12.12 -19.75 -8.89
C VAL A 86 11.60 -19.16 -7.59
N PHE A 87 12.23 -18.09 -7.09
CA PHE A 87 11.79 -17.39 -5.89
C PHE A 87 10.37 -16.83 -6.03
N PHE A 88 10.05 -16.14 -7.13
CA PHE A 88 8.71 -15.59 -7.33
C PHE A 88 7.64 -16.66 -7.56
N VAL A 89 7.97 -17.77 -8.23
CA VAL A 89 7.04 -18.89 -8.38
C VAL A 89 6.78 -19.58 -7.04
N ALA A 90 7.83 -19.79 -6.23
CA ALA A 90 7.68 -20.30 -4.87
C ALA A 90 6.86 -19.35 -3.99
N TYR A 91 7.13 -18.05 -4.06
CA TYR A 91 6.38 -17.04 -3.32
C TYR A 91 4.90 -16.97 -3.74
N ALA A 92 4.61 -17.04 -5.05
CA ALA A 92 3.26 -17.01 -5.57
C ALA A 92 2.46 -18.27 -5.18
N SER A 93 3.08 -19.46 -5.30
CA SER A 93 2.46 -20.71 -4.86
C SER A 93 2.22 -20.74 -3.35
N PHE A 94 3.18 -20.27 -2.56
CA PHE A 94 3.00 -20.10 -1.11
C PHE A 94 1.86 -19.14 -0.79
N SER A 95 1.79 -18.00 -1.48
CA SER A 95 0.72 -17.01 -1.29
C SER A 95 -0.66 -17.57 -1.67
N ALA A 96 -0.75 -18.35 -2.76
CA ALA A 96 -1.99 -19.00 -3.17
C ALA A 96 -2.44 -20.07 -2.16
N TRP A 97 -1.50 -20.85 -1.61
CA TRP A 97 -1.77 -21.80 -0.53
C TRP A 97 -2.22 -21.09 0.74
N ALA A 98 -1.53 -20.02 1.14
CA ALA A 98 -1.91 -19.22 2.31
C ALA A 98 -3.30 -18.59 2.13
N ALA A 99 -3.62 -18.09 0.93
CA ALA A 99 -4.94 -17.56 0.62
C ALA A 99 -6.04 -18.63 0.69
N SER A 100 -5.73 -19.88 0.32
CA SER A 100 -6.69 -21.00 0.40
C SER A 100 -6.98 -21.44 1.84
N ASN A 101 -6.08 -21.17 2.78
CA ASN A 101 -6.27 -21.44 4.22
C ASN A 101 -6.82 -20.22 4.97
N LEU A 102 -7.24 -19.17 4.26
CA LEU A 102 -7.75 -17.96 4.89
C LEU A 102 -9.16 -18.22 5.42
N GLU A 103 -9.29 -18.35 6.74
CA GLU A 103 -10.58 -18.46 7.39
C GLU A 103 -11.32 -17.11 7.33
N GLN A 104 -12.54 -17.12 6.78
CA GLN A 104 -13.42 -15.96 6.82
C GLN A 104 -14.08 -15.87 8.20
N ASN A 105 -13.33 -15.42 9.20
CA ASN A 105 -13.86 -15.09 10.50
C ASN A 105 -14.33 -13.63 10.49
N PHE A 106 -15.63 -13.39 10.61
CA PHE A 106 -16.17 -12.05 10.81
C PHE A 106 -16.55 -11.87 12.28
N LYS A 107 -15.72 -11.19 13.05
CA LYS A 107 -16.01 -10.87 14.45
C LYS A 107 -16.54 -9.45 14.55
N TYR A 108 -17.77 -9.29 15.04
CA TYR A 108 -18.39 -7.99 15.29
C TYR A 108 -17.52 -7.08 16.19
N ARG A 109 -16.72 -7.68 17.08
CA ARG A 109 -15.75 -7.03 17.95
C ARG A 109 -14.77 -6.11 17.21
N TRP A 110 -14.43 -6.38 15.94
CA TRP A 110 -13.47 -5.58 15.17
C TRP A 110 -13.99 -4.20 14.75
N PHE A 111 -15.31 -3.98 14.79
CA PHE A 111 -15.92 -2.68 14.47
C PHE A 111 -16.09 -1.81 15.72
N VAL A 112 -15.79 -2.37 16.88
CA VAL A 112 -15.92 -1.69 18.17
C VAL A 112 -14.51 -1.24 18.58
N PRO A 113 -14.31 0.05 18.90
CA PRO A 113 -13.05 0.53 19.45
C PRO A 113 -12.61 -0.30 20.66
N ASP A 114 -11.31 -0.56 20.80
CA ASP A 114 -10.76 -1.40 21.88
C ASP A 114 -10.98 -0.81 23.29
N ASP A 115 -11.27 0.50 23.39
CA ASP A 115 -11.53 1.23 24.62
C ASP A 115 -13.02 1.35 24.99
N ALA A 116 -13.92 0.86 24.14
CA ALA A 116 -15.34 0.93 24.40
C ALA A 116 -15.76 -0.09 25.47
N ARG A 117 -16.67 0.30 26.40
CA ARG A 117 -17.28 -0.61 27.40
C ARG A 117 -17.95 -1.85 26.79
N LEU A 118 -18.28 -1.80 25.50
CA LEU A 118 -18.88 -2.91 24.78
C LEU A 118 -17.90 -4.08 24.59
N GLN A 119 -16.59 -3.82 24.62
CA GLN A 119 -15.55 -4.86 24.64
C GLN A 119 -15.67 -5.74 25.89
N ASP A 120 -15.87 -5.13 27.07
CA ASP A 120 -16.05 -5.85 28.33
C ASP A 120 -17.30 -6.75 28.30
N THR A 121 -18.37 -6.27 27.66
CA THR A 121 -19.61 -7.05 27.49
C THR A 121 -19.35 -8.30 26.65
N PHE A 122 -18.62 -8.18 25.53
CA PHE A 122 -18.25 -9.34 24.71
C PHE A 122 -17.37 -10.33 25.48
N ASP A 123 -16.42 -9.84 26.31
CA ASP A 123 -15.58 -10.71 27.12
C ASP A 123 -16.38 -11.47 28.21
N ILE A 124 -17.40 -10.83 28.79
CA ILE A 124 -18.31 -11.47 29.75
C ILE A 124 -19.20 -12.50 29.03
N GLU A 125 -19.72 -12.17 27.85
CA GLU A 125 -20.55 -13.05 27.04
C GLU A 125 -19.76 -14.31 26.62
N ASP A 126 -18.55 -14.16 26.10
CA ASP A 126 -17.68 -15.28 25.73
C ASP A 126 -17.30 -16.14 26.97
N ARG A 127 -17.07 -15.53 28.13
CA ARG A 127 -16.62 -16.23 29.34
C ARG A 127 -17.73 -17.04 30.03
N TYR A 128 -18.94 -16.49 30.12
CA TYR A 128 -20.02 -17.11 30.90
C TYR A 128 -21.16 -17.68 30.05
N PHE A 129 -21.29 -17.24 28.80
CA PHE A 129 -22.41 -17.57 27.92
C PHE A 129 -22.01 -18.18 26.57
N SER A 130 -20.73 -18.54 26.37
CA SER A 130 -20.22 -19.16 25.13
C SER A 130 -20.97 -20.42 24.66
N GLY A 131 -21.67 -21.12 25.54
CA GLY A 131 -22.47 -22.31 25.21
C GLY A 131 -23.88 -22.04 24.68
N ARG A 132 -24.36 -20.79 24.69
CA ARG A 132 -25.70 -20.43 24.20
C ARG A 132 -25.58 -19.37 23.10
N GLY A 133 -25.79 -19.80 21.86
CA GLY A 133 -25.91 -18.89 20.73
C GLY A 133 -27.24 -18.10 20.73
N PRO A 134 -27.39 -17.14 19.81
CA PRO A 134 -28.65 -16.42 19.63
C PRO A 134 -29.79 -17.39 19.32
N PRO A 135 -31.02 -17.13 19.79
CA PRO A 135 -32.16 -17.99 19.54
C PRO A 135 -32.49 -18.05 18.04
N VAL A 136 -32.66 -19.26 17.52
CA VAL A 136 -33.11 -19.48 16.14
C VAL A 136 -34.61 -19.74 16.17
N TRP A 137 -35.36 -18.95 15.43
CA TRP A 137 -36.80 -19.11 15.26
C TRP A 137 -37.07 -19.73 13.89
N ILE A 138 -37.69 -20.91 13.88
CA ILE A 138 -38.16 -21.54 12.64
C ILE A 138 -39.59 -21.07 12.42
N VAL A 139 -39.78 -20.23 11.40
CA VAL A 139 -41.09 -19.71 11.02
C VAL A 139 -41.59 -20.48 9.83
N THR A 140 -42.71 -21.17 9.99
CA THR A 140 -43.42 -21.82 8.88
C THR A 140 -44.44 -20.85 8.30
N GLU A 141 -44.26 -20.47 7.04
CA GLU A 141 -45.22 -19.62 6.34
C GLU A 141 -46.54 -20.36 6.10
N SER A 142 -47.64 -19.60 6.05
CA SER A 142 -48.96 -20.13 5.72
C SER A 142 -48.97 -20.62 4.27
N SER A 143 -49.06 -21.93 4.06
CA SER A 143 -49.14 -22.53 2.74
C SER A 143 -50.33 -23.48 2.65
N ALA A 144 -50.95 -23.58 1.47
CA ALA A 144 -52.04 -24.54 1.23
C ALA A 144 -51.59 -26.02 1.28
N VAL A 145 -50.27 -26.26 1.32
CA VAL A 145 -49.65 -27.59 1.36
C VAL A 145 -49.54 -28.12 2.80
N TRP A 146 -49.38 -27.23 3.77
CA TRP A 146 -49.22 -27.58 5.19
C TRP A 146 -50.39 -27.03 5.99
N ASP A 147 -51.48 -27.82 6.07
CA ASP A 147 -52.62 -27.54 6.92
C ASP A 147 -52.43 -28.18 8.30
N TYR A 148 -52.50 -27.37 9.34
CA TYR A 148 -52.33 -27.79 10.73
C TYR A 148 -53.65 -28.15 11.43
N ALA A 149 -54.80 -27.98 10.76
CA ALA A 149 -56.11 -28.37 11.30
C ALA A 149 -56.34 -29.90 11.44
N PRO A 150 -55.92 -30.76 10.50
CA PRO A 150 -56.14 -32.22 10.61
C PRO A 150 -55.09 -32.90 11.52
N THR A 151 -55.52 -33.91 12.32
CA THR A 151 -54.66 -34.64 13.27
C THR A 151 -53.75 -35.69 12.60
N ALA A 152 -54.03 -36.07 11.35
CA ALA A 152 -53.32 -37.14 10.65
C ALA A 152 -51.79 -36.89 10.54
N HIS A 153 -51.36 -35.63 10.48
CA HIS A 153 -49.95 -35.25 10.42
C HIS A 153 -49.31 -35.06 11.80
N GLN A 154 -50.11 -35.01 12.87
CA GLN A 154 -49.67 -34.76 14.24
C GLN A 154 -49.39 -36.08 14.99
N GLU A 155 -50.13 -37.14 14.68
CA GLU A 155 -50.04 -38.43 15.38
C GLU A 155 -48.84 -39.29 14.93
N GLN A 156 -48.26 -39.03 13.75
CA GLN A 156 -47.20 -39.87 13.17
C GLN A 156 -45.84 -39.78 13.89
N TYR A 157 -45.68 -38.84 14.82
CA TYR A 157 -44.41 -38.56 15.51
C TYR A 157 -44.52 -38.55 17.05
N ALA A 158 -45.63 -39.03 17.61
CA ALA A 158 -45.80 -39.28 19.05
C ALA A 158 -45.41 -40.73 19.40
#